data_AF-C2KII2-F1
#
_entry.id   AF-C2KII2-F1
#
_cell.length_a   1.000
_cell.length_b   1.000
_cell.length_c   1.000
_cell.angle_alpha   90.00
_cell.angle_beta   90.00
_cell.angle_gamma   90.00
#
_symmetry.space_group_name_H-M   'P 1'
#
loop_
_entity.id
_entity.type
_entity.pdbx_description
1 polymer ?
#
loop_
_entity_poly.entity_id
_entity_poly.type
_entity_poly.pdbx_seq_one_letter_code
_entity_poly.pdbx_strand_id
1 'polypeptide(L)'
;SKIWALTAEKIAKIYPDVIVNYVSLSCVISTIIQQPTSLDVVVAPKWVDQILNEESQKITGLPETVPVSMKNNNGQMLYQLPQINVDDKNLMMTAGEGTAKLILKECFKHYGNLQKIGV
;
A
#
# COMPACT_ATOMS: atom_id res chain seq x y z
N SER A 1 -19.39 3.96 6.29
CA SER A 1 -19.98 3.11 7.36
C SER A 1 -19.91 3.86 8.68
N LYS A 2 -21.01 3.92 9.45
CA LYS A 2 -21.10 4.76 10.67
C LYS A 2 -20.10 4.33 11.76
N ILE A 3 -19.94 3.03 12.00
CA ILE A 3 -19.03 2.50 13.04
C ILE A 3 -17.57 2.82 12.70
N TRP A 4 -17.19 2.66 11.42
CA TRP A 4 -15.85 2.99 10.95
C TRP A 4 -15.55 4.49 11.08
N ALA A 5 -16.52 5.35 10.74
CA ALA A 5 -16.37 6.80 10.91
C ALA A 5 -16.13 7.16 12.39
N LEU A 6 -17.00 6.69 13.29
CA LEU A 6 -16.87 6.95 14.73
C LEU A 6 -15.55 6.45 15.32
N THR A 7 -15.05 5.32 14.83
CA THR A 7 -13.76 4.76 15.29
C THR A 7 -12.59 5.60 14.77
N ALA A 8 -12.61 5.95 13.48
CA ALA A 8 -11.59 6.80 12.88
C ALA A 8 -11.54 8.19 13.53
N GLU A 9 -12.68 8.80 13.84
CA GLU A 9 -12.75 10.10 14.55
C GLU A 9 -12.07 10.05 15.93
N LYS A 10 -12.21 8.94 16.65
CA LYS A 10 -11.55 8.76 17.96
C LYS A 10 -10.03 8.64 17.80
N ILE A 11 -9.57 7.89 16.80
CA ILE A 11 -8.14 7.71 16.53
C ILE A 11 -7.51 8.99 15.96
N ALA A 12 -8.23 9.74 15.12
CA ALA A 12 -7.77 11.00 14.54
C ALA A 12 -7.37 12.03 15.61
N LYS A 13 -8.06 12.03 16.77
CA LYS A 13 -7.70 12.91 17.91
C LYS A 13 -6.31 12.62 18.48
N ILE A 14 -5.78 11.40 18.28
CA ILE A 14 -4.45 10.99 18.75
C ILE A 14 -3.36 11.44 17.75
N TYR A 15 -3.74 11.69 16.49
CA TYR A 15 -2.85 12.11 15.39
C TYR A 15 -3.36 13.41 14.76
N PRO A 16 -3.27 14.56 15.45
CA PRO A 16 -3.88 15.83 15.03
C PRO A 16 -3.33 16.39 13.71
N ASP A 17 -2.13 15.96 13.35
CA ASP A 17 -1.38 16.29 12.14
C ASP A 17 -1.84 15.50 10.90
N VAL A 18 -2.73 14.50 11.08
CA VAL A 18 -3.30 13.70 9.98
C VAL A 18 -4.70 14.16 9.65
N ILE A 19 -4.94 14.54 8.39
CA ILE A 19 -6.27 14.90 7.88
C ILE A 19 -7.02 13.62 7.47
N VAL A 20 -8.17 13.37 8.10
CA VAL A 20 -9.01 12.19 7.81
C VAL A 20 -10.24 12.60 7.01
N ASN A 21 -10.35 12.10 5.78
CA ASN A 21 -11.50 12.30 4.90
C ASN A 21 -12.35 11.03 4.80
N TYR A 22 -13.67 11.20 4.80
CA TYR A 22 -14.62 10.09 4.68
C TYR A 22 -15.24 10.08 3.28
N VAL A 23 -14.95 9.03 2.52
CA VAL A 23 -15.34 8.93 1.11
C VAL A 23 -16.05 7.60 0.86
N SER A 24 -17.00 7.57 -0.07
CA SER A 24 -17.65 6.33 -0.49
C SER A 24 -16.72 5.46 -1.35
N LEU A 25 -16.93 4.15 -1.34
CA LEU A 25 -16.13 3.21 -2.15
C LEU A 25 -16.13 3.58 -3.64
N SER A 26 -17.29 3.89 -4.21
CA SER A 26 -17.41 4.27 -5.63
C SER A 26 -16.61 5.53 -5.97
N CYS A 27 -16.58 6.51 -5.07
CA CYS A 27 -15.81 7.73 -5.26
C CYS A 27 -14.30 7.44 -5.19
N VAL A 28 -13.85 6.62 -4.23
CA VAL A 28 -12.43 6.20 -4.16
C VAL A 28 -12.00 5.47 -5.42
N ILE A 29 -12.81 4.52 -5.92
CA ILE A 29 -12.51 3.80 -7.18
C ILE A 29 -12.40 4.79 -8.35
N SER A 30 -13.32 5.74 -8.46
CA SER A 30 -13.26 6.78 -9.49
C SER A 30 -11.99 7.62 -9.37
N THR A 31 -11.60 7.98 -8.15
CA THR A 31 -10.38 8.76 -7.89
C THR A 31 -9.12 7.97 -8.24
N ILE A 32 -9.06 6.66 -7.92
CA ILE A 32 -7.95 5.78 -8.33
C ILE A 32 -7.77 5.83 -9.85
N ILE A 33 -8.87 5.74 -10.61
CA ILE A 33 -8.81 5.69 -12.07
C ILE A 33 -8.45 7.07 -12.67
N GLN A 34 -9.05 8.15 -12.15
CA GLN A 34 -8.98 9.47 -12.79
C GLN A 34 -7.84 10.35 -12.26
N GLN A 35 -7.57 10.29 -10.95
CA GLN A 35 -6.67 11.19 -10.25
C GLN A 35 -5.95 10.46 -9.10
N PRO A 36 -5.18 9.38 -9.37
CA PRO A 36 -4.58 8.54 -8.32
C PRO A 36 -3.63 9.32 -7.41
N THR A 37 -2.96 10.36 -7.92
CA THR A 37 -2.01 11.19 -7.16
C THR A 37 -2.67 12.09 -6.10
N SER A 38 -4.00 12.18 -6.07
CA SER A 38 -4.73 12.90 -5.03
C SER A 38 -4.92 12.08 -3.75
N LEU A 39 -4.63 10.78 -3.79
CA LEU A 39 -4.72 9.87 -2.66
C LEU A 39 -3.33 9.62 -2.05
N ASP A 40 -3.29 9.54 -0.73
CA ASP A 40 -2.08 9.17 0.03
C ASP A 40 -2.28 7.81 0.69
N VAL A 41 -3.10 7.75 1.74
CA VAL A 41 -3.44 6.50 2.45
C VAL A 41 -4.94 6.25 2.41
N VAL A 42 -5.32 5.07 1.94
CA VAL A 42 -6.72 4.60 1.94
C VAL A 42 -6.88 3.52 3.01
N VAL A 43 -7.81 3.73 3.94
CA VAL A 43 -8.14 2.77 5.00
C VAL A 43 -9.50 2.16 4.71
N ALA A 44 -9.56 0.84 4.56
CA ALA A 44 -10.76 0.13 4.16
C ALA A 44 -10.97 -1.16 4.98
N PRO A 45 -12.23 -1.63 5.16
CA PRO A 45 -12.51 -2.97 5.65
C PRO A 45 -11.93 -4.03 4.70
N LYS A 46 -11.56 -5.21 5.24
CA LYS A 46 -10.88 -6.29 4.49
C LYS A 46 -11.52 -6.66 3.14
N TRP A 47 -12.85 -6.74 3.06
CA TRP A 47 -13.53 -7.10 1.81
C TRP A 47 -13.49 -5.98 0.76
N VAL A 48 -13.42 -4.71 1.20
CA VAL A 48 -13.29 -3.55 0.32
C VAL A 48 -11.84 -3.39 -0.13
N ASP A 49 -10.91 -3.63 0.79
CA ASP A 49 -9.46 -3.55 0.55
C ASP A 49 -9.03 -4.43 -0.63
N GLN A 50 -9.56 -5.65 -0.75
CA GLN A 50 -9.28 -6.51 -1.90
C GLN A 50 -9.65 -5.83 -3.23
N ILE A 51 -10.85 -5.26 -3.32
CA ILE A 51 -11.34 -4.59 -4.54
C ILE A 51 -10.45 -3.38 -4.88
N LEU A 52 -10.14 -2.56 -3.87
CA LEU A 52 -9.30 -1.38 -4.05
C LEU A 52 -7.88 -1.74 -4.47
N ASN A 53 -7.31 -2.81 -3.91
CA ASN A 53 -5.99 -3.30 -4.28
C ASN A 53 -5.96 -3.80 -5.72
N GLU A 54 -6.97 -4.55 -6.16
CA GLU A 54 -7.08 -5.00 -7.56
C GLU A 54 -7.14 -3.81 -8.54
N GLU A 55 -7.96 -2.80 -8.26
CA GLU A 55 -8.05 -1.60 -9.13
C GLU A 55 -6.78 -0.75 -9.10
N SER A 56 -6.17 -0.59 -7.92
CA SER A 56 -4.93 0.19 -7.78
C SER A 56 -3.75 -0.48 -8.47
N GLN A 57 -3.67 -1.81 -8.45
CA GLN A 57 -2.60 -2.54 -9.13
C GLN A 57 -2.75 -2.48 -10.66
N LYS A 58 -3.97 -2.51 -11.20
CA LYS A 58 -4.21 -2.41 -12.66
C LYS A 58 -3.69 -1.11 -13.25
N ILE A 59 -3.89 0.02 -12.57
CA ILE A 59 -3.45 1.34 -13.07
C ILE A 59 -1.92 1.49 -13.09
N THR A 60 -1.18 0.65 -12.36
CA THR A 60 0.30 0.66 -12.41
C THR A 60 0.85 0.11 -13.72
N GLY A 61 0.04 -0.62 -14.49
CA GLY A 61 0.47 -1.34 -15.70
C GLY A 61 1.34 -2.58 -15.44
N LEU A 62 1.83 -2.76 -14.20
CA LEU A 62 2.70 -3.87 -13.79
C LEU A 62 2.27 -4.42 -12.42
N PRO A 63 1.04 -4.99 -12.30
CA PRO A 63 0.49 -5.46 -11.03
C PRO A 63 1.39 -6.51 -10.35
N GLU A 64 2.09 -7.33 -11.14
CA GLU A 64 3.04 -8.35 -10.68
C GLU A 64 4.33 -7.77 -10.07
N THR A 65 4.51 -6.46 -10.01
CA THR A 65 5.68 -5.84 -9.37
C THR A 65 5.34 -5.14 -8.06
N VAL A 66 4.06 -5.03 -7.73
CA VAL A 66 3.60 -4.29 -6.55
C VAL A 66 3.85 -5.12 -5.29
N PRO A 67 4.72 -4.65 -4.37
CA PRO A 67 5.02 -5.38 -3.15
C PRO A 67 3.82 -5.38 -2.20
N VAL A 68 3.60 -6.49 -1.51
CA VAL A 68 2.52 -6.62 -0.51
C VAL A 68 3.10 -6.97 0.84
N SER A 69 2.65 -6.30 1.89
CA SER A 69 3.04 -6.57 3.27
C SER A 69 1.84 -6.70 4.19
N MET A 70 1.94 -7.59 5.16
CA MET A 70 0.98 -7.76 6.25
C MET A 70 1.70 -7.58 7.58
N LYS A 71 1.07 -6.88 8.52
CA LYS A 71 1.61 -6.63 9.85
C LYS A 71 0.64 -7.12 10.91
N ASN A 72 1.14 -7.83 11.91
CA ASN A 72 0.32 -8.21 13.06
C ASN A 72 0.43 -7.19 14.22
N ASN A 73 -0.39 -7.37 15.25
CA ASN A 73 -0.43 -6.47 16.41
C ASN A 73 0.89 -6.48 17.23
N ASN A 74 1.70 -7.53 17.11
CA ASN A 74 2.99 -7.65 17.79
C ASN A 74 4.14 -7.01 16.98
N GLY A 75 3.82 -6.35 15.85
CA GLY A 75 4.79 -5.69 14.99
C GLY A 75 5.56 -6.64 14.06
N GLN A 76 5.22 -7.94 14.04
CA GLN A 76 5.80 -8.89 13.10
C GLN A 76 5.21 -8.66 11.71
N MET A 77 6.05 -8.73 10.69
CA MET A 77 5.66 -8.45 9.30
C MET A 77 5.87 -9.69 8.42
N LEU A 78 4.91 -9.92 7.53
CA LEU A 78 4.99 -10.90 6.46
C LEU A 78 5.02 -10.13 5.14
N TYR A 79 6.00 -10.43 4.30
CA TYR A 79 6.12 -9.85 2.96
C TYR A 79 5.75 -10.92 1.95
N GLN A 80 4.78 -10.63 1.09
CA GLN A 80 4.42 -11.48 -0.01
C GLN A 80 5.14 -10.96 -1.25
N LEU A 81 6.01 -11.80 -1.81
CA LEU A 81 6.58 -11.54 -3.12
C LEU A 81 5.48 -11.67 -4.18
N PRO A 82 5.46 -10.79 -5.18
CA PRO A 82 4.53 -10.93 -6.28
C PRO A 82 4.71 -12.28 -6.99
N GLN A 83 3.60 -12.87 -7.44
CA GLN A 83 3.59 -14.13 -8.18
C GLN A 83 4.00 -13.85 -9.63
N ILE A 84 5.30 -13.78 -9.89
CA ILE A 84 5.84 -13.51 -11.23
C ILE A 84 5.90 -14.85 -11.95
N ASN A 85 5.04 -15.05 -12.94
CA ASN A 85 4.95 -16.31 -13.69
C ASN A 85 5.71 -16.21 -15.02
N VAL A 86 6.98 -15.79 -14.98
CA VAL A 86 7.78 -15.61 -16.20
C VAL A 86 9.25 -15.94 -15.94
N ASP A 87 9.89 -16.61 -16.92
CA ASP A 87 11.36 -16.69 -17.08
C ASP A 87 12.01 -15.32 -17.38
N ASP A 88 11.29 -14.22 -17.14
CA ASP A 88 11.77 -12.86 -17.38
C ASP A 88 12.53 -12.35 -16.15
N LYS A 89 13.85 -12.53 -16.22
CA LYS A 89 14.79 -12.09 -15.18
C LYS A 89 14.66 -10.61 -14.82
N ASN A 90 14.24 -9.74 -15.74
CA ASN A 90 14.16 -8.31 -15.49
C ASN A 90 12.95 -7.95 -14.60
N LEU A 91 11.81 -8.61 -14.82
CA LEU A 91 10.62 -8.48 -13.98
C LEU A 91 10.87 -9.00 -12.55
N MET A 92 11.53 -10.16 -12.44
CA MET A 92 11.96 -10.74 -11.15
C MET A 92 12.86 -9.79 -10.35
N MET A 93 13.85 -9.17 -11.02
CA MET A 93 14.74 -8.20 -10.37
C MET A 93 13.99 -6.95 -9.90
N THR A 94 13.08 -6.40 -10.71
CA THR A 94 12.32 -5.19 -10.40
C THR A 94 11.38 -5.38 -9.20
N ALA A 95 10.64 -6.48 -9.18
CA ALA A 95 9.74 -6.80 -8.07
C ALA A 95 10.49 -7.14 -6.77
N GLY A 96 11.63 -7.85 -6.90
CA GLY A 96 12.52 -8.13 -5.78
C GLY A 96 13.08 -6.85 -5.17
N GLU A 97 13.50 -5.88 -6.00
CA GLU A 97 13.99 -4.58 -5.54
C GLU A 97 12.91 -3.78 -4.79
N GLY A 98 11.69 -3.70 -5.34
CA GLY A 98 10.57 -3.03 -4.69
C GLY A 98 10.25 -3.61 -3.31
N THR A 99 10.25 -4.94 -3.20
CA THR A 99 10.02 -5.63 -1.92
C THR A 99 11.18 -5.40 -0.94
N ALA A 100 12.43 -5.45 -1.41
CA ALA A 100 13.60 -5.17 -0.59
C ALA A 100 13.59 -3.74 -0.03
N LYS A 101 13.22 -2.74 -0.86
CA LYS A 101 13.03 -1.35 -0.42
C LYS A 101 11.98 -1.24 0.68
N LEU A 102 10.86 -1.95 0.56
CA LEU A 102 9.79 -1.98 1.56
C LEU A 102 10.27 -2.58 2.90
N ILE A 103 10.97 -3.73 2.85
CA ILE A 103 11.54 -4.39 4.02
C ILE A 103 12.53 -3.47 4.73
N LEU A 104 13.45 -2.85 3.98
CA LEU A 104 14.46 -1.96 4.55
C LEU A 104 13.85 -0.72 5.21
N LYS A 105 12.79 -0.16 4.61
CA LYS A 105 12.05 0.98 5.16
C LYS A 105 11.33 0.60 6.46
N GLU A 106 10.54 -0.47 6.45
CA GLU A 106 9.63 -0.82 7.55
C GLU A 106 10.31 -1.58 8.70
N CYS A 107 11.22 -2.51 8.40
CA CYS A 107 11.90 -3.30 9.45
C CYS A 107 13.08 -2.57 10.09
N PHE A 108 13.83 -1.79 9.30
CA PHE A 108 15.12 -1.26 9.75
C PHE A 108 15.17 0.25 9.94
N LYS A 109 14.12 1.00 9.56
CA LYS A 109 14.07 2.48 9.61
C LYS A 109 15.31 3.14 8.97
N HIS A 110 16.01 2.44 8.09
CA HIS A 110 17.26 2.87 7.48
C HIS A 110 17.00 3.54 6.14
N TYR A 111 16.44 4.74 6.19
CA TYR A 111 16.18 5.57 4.99
C TYR A 111 17.45 5.87 4.18
N GLY A 112 18.64 5.90 4.82
CA GLY A 112 19.91 6.20 4.17
C GLY A 112 20.50 5.09 3.28
N ASN A 113 20.08 3.82 3.48
CA ASN A 113 20.55 2.72 2.63
C ASN A 113 19.72 2.56 1.35
N LEU A 114 18.55 3.19 1.27
CA LEU A 114 17.76 3.26 0.04
C LEU A 114 18.50 4.01 -1.08
N GLN A 115 19.37 4.97 -0.74
CA GLN A 115 20.23 5.69 -1.69
C GLN A 115 21.44 4.88 -2.17
N LYS A 116 21.84 3.83 -1.44
CA LYS A 116 22.96 2.94 -1.84
C LYS A 116 22.51 1.81 -2.76
N ILE A 117 21.22 1.50 -2.77
CA ILE A 117 20.58 0.67 -3.79
C ILE A 117 20.32 1.62 -4.96
N GLY A 118 21.37 1.89 -5.73
CA GLY A 118 21.36 2.91 -6.78
C GLY A 118 20.33 2.64 -7.86
N VAL A 119 19.17 3.27 -7.73
CA VAL A 119 18.21 3.63 -8.80
C VAL A 119 17.54 4.93 -8.38
#